data_AF-A0A956D3I7-F1
#
_entry.id   AF-A0A956D3I7-F1
#
_cell.length_a   1.000
_cell.length_b   1.000
_cell.length_c   1.000
_cell.angle_alpha   90.00
_cell.angle_beta   90.00
_cell.angle_gamma   90.00
#
_symmetry.space_group_name_H-M   'P 1'
#
loop_
_entity.id
_entity.type
_entity.pdbx_description
1 polymer ?
#
loop_
_entity_poly.entity_id
_entity_poly.type
_entity_poly.pdbx_seq_one_letter_code
_entity_poly.pdbx_strand_id
1 'polypeptide(L)'
;MGDATSVDAGGPDAGPPPPRPQDLDLLLAIDGSNSVLEWQVRFVDALPALLDALSTGDVDGDGTAEGAPFASIQLAVVTSDMGTGGHPVPTCVDPDFGEDGILRTTGRSDIEGCMATYPPFLSWSVGEDLEAVSLEERCVAFVGTSGCGFEQPLEGMLKALSPAAPTSWTAAGYHAPAFFRDTRGHGDGVNAGFSREGAFLAVLMMTDEDDCSAADPDIYDVSGGPFGSVDLGRRCDLDDQLHPVARYVDGLLQLRPHPSQVGFFLVSGIPQDLEWPPGERYPWDRYDGDARDPRLVSTRDPDQPTRDLPSCAADVGGLAFAPNRLLEVAHGLDRAGGRVGLGSVCNDDYQRSFEAFARTLLAE
;
A
#
# COMPACT_ATOMS: atom_id res chain seq x y z
N MET A 1 21.72 25.67 -47.77
CA MET A 1 20.53 25.88 -46.92
C MET A 1 19.86 24.52 -46.82
N GLY A 2 19.92 23.74 -45.76
CA GLY A 2 20.45 23.86 -44.41
C GLY A 2 19.88 22.61 -43.74
N ASP A 3 20.67 21.55 -43.69
CA ASP A 3 20.27 20.23 -43.17
C ASP A 3 20.41 20.29 -41.64
N ALA A 4 19.29 20.19 -40.92
CA ALA A 4 19.26 20.24 -39.47
C ALA A 4 19.06 18.82 -38.96
N THR A 5 20.19 18.13 -38.73
CA THR A 5 20.25 16.94 -37.91
C THR A 5 19.85 17.30 -36.48
N SER A 6 18.71 16.80 -36.01
CA SER A 6 18.34 16.84 -34.60
C SER A 6 19.33 15.98 -33.82
N VAL A 7 20.19 16.64 -33.04
CA VAL A 7 21.05 15.97 -32.08
C VAL A 7 20.16 15.55 -30.92
N ASP A 8 19.96 14.25 -30.78
CA ASP A 8 19.30 13.63 -29.63
C ASP A 8 20.16 13.93 -28.41
N ALA A 9 19.73 14.88 -27.58
CA ALA A 9 20.37 15.18 -26.32
C ALA A 9 19.99 14.07 -25.35
N GLY A 10 20.70 12.94 -25.42
CA GLY A 10 20.62 11.89 -24.42
C GLY A 10 20.71 12.52 -23.04
N GLY A 11 19.69 12.26 -22.21
CA GLY A 11 19.68 12.67 -20.82
C GLY A 11 20.95 12.22 -20.11
N PRO A 12 21.36 12.87 -19.01
CA PRO A 12 22.52 12.43 -18.25
C PRO A 12 22.36 10.96 -17.92
N ASP A 13 23.36 10.17 -18.33
CA ASP A 13 23.48 8.74 -18.08
C ASP A 13 23.35 8.54 -16.56
N ALA A 14 22.16 8.14 -16.10
CA ALA A 14 21.95 7.75 -14.72
C ALA A 14 22.80 6.50 -14.55
N GLY A 15 23.97 6.65 -13.91
CA GLY A 15 24.98 5.60 -13.80
C GLY A 15 24.41 4.24 -13.34
N PRO A 16 25.24 3.20 -13.29
CA PRO A 16 24.76 1.85 -12.98
C PRO A 16 23.87 1.87 -11.72
N PRO A 17 22.75 1.11 -11.72
CA PRO A 17 21.84 1.09 -10.59
C PRO A 17 22.61 0.79 -9.31
N PRO A 18 22.26 1.44 -8.18
CA PRO A 18 22.92 1.17 -6.92
C PRO A 18 22.75 -0.32 -6.55
N PRO A 19 23.69 -0.90 -5.78
CA PRO A 19 23.49 -2.25 -5.26
C PRO A 19 22.21 -2.31 -4.43
N ARG A 20 21.54 -3.48 -4.45
CA ARG A 20 20.35 -3.73 -3.63
C ARG A 20 20.63 -3.42 -2.15
N PRO A 21 19.78 -2.64 -1.47
CA PRO A 21 19.83 -2.49 -0.02
C PRO A 21 19.88 -3.82 0.72
N GLN A 22 20.62 -3.86 1.83
CA GLN A 22 20.63 -5.01 2.75
C GLN A 22 19.54 -4.92 3.81
N ASP A 23 18.94 -3.75 3.99
CA ASP A 23 17.91 -3.48 4.99
C ASP A 23 16.56 -3.21 4.31
N LEU A 24 15.47 -3.61 4.95
CA LEU A 24 14.08 -3.42 4.49
C LEU A 24 13.26 -2.67 5.53
N ASP A 25 12.58 -1.60 5.11
CA ASP A 25 11.51 -0.97 5.87
C ASP A 25 10.19 -1.36 5.19
N LEU A 26 9.43 -2.26 5.81
CA LEU A 26 8.16 -2.79 5.30
C LEU A 26 6.98 -2.17 6.06
N LEU A 27 6.21 -1.34 5.36
CA LEU A 27 4.95 -0.78 5.85
C LEU A 27 3.79 -1.66 5.39
N LEU A 28 3.00 -2.16 6.32
CA LEU A 28 1.72 -2.80 6.05
C LEU A 28 0.62 -1.74 6.11
N ALA A 29 -0.02 -1.46 4.97
CA ALA A 29 -1.19 -0.60 4.89
C ALA A 29 -2.44 -1.49 4.86
N ILE A 30 -3.13 -1.61 6.00
CA ILE A 30 -4.19 -2.60 6.18
C ILE A 30 -5.54 -1.90 6.34
N ASP A 31 -6.44 -2.26 5.45
CA ASP A 31 -7.85 -1.89 5.49
C ASP A 31 -8.52 -2.43 6.76
N GLY A 32 -9.24 -1.55 7.45
CA GLY A 32 -9.95 -1.82 8.70
C GLY A 32 -11.47 -1.88 8.55
N SER A 33 -12.00 -1.90 7.34
CA SER A 33 -13.42 -1.90 7.03
C SER A 33 -14.14 -3.17 7.52
N ASN A 34 -15.47 -3.17 7.44
CA ASN A 34 -16.25 -4.29 7.96
C ASN A 34 -16.25 -5.53 7.06
N SER A 35 -15.87 -5.40 5.79
CA SER A 35 -15.92 -6.46 4.78
C SER A 35 -14.66 -7.33 4.76
N VAL A 36 -13.56 -6.88 5.37
CA VAL A 36 -12.24 -7.51 5.22
C VAL A 36 -11.87 -8.54 6.30
N LEU A 37 -12.76 -8.89 7.23
CA LEU A 37 -12.40 -9.73 8.40
C LEU A 37 -11.70 -11.05 8.00
N GLU A 38 -12.31 -11.80 7.09
CA GLU A 38 -11.82 -13.13 6.71
C GLU A 38 -10.48 -13.04 5.96
N TRP A 39 -10.29 -11.97 5.17
CA TRP A 39 -9.05 -11.70 4.47
C TRP A 39 -7.94 -11.22 5.41
N GLN A 40 -8.25 -10.37 6.38
CA GLN A 40 -7.31 -9.98 7.44
C GLN A 40 -6.74 -11.20 8.16
N VAL A 41 -7.60 -12.16 8.54
CA VAL A 41 -7.15 -13.41 9.20
C VAL A 41 -6.13 -14.14 8.33
N ARG A 42 -6.48 -14.42 7.06
CA ARG A 42 -5.61 -15.14 6.11
C ARG A 42 -4.32 -14.39 5.83
N PHE A 43 -4.38 -13.06 5.74
CA PHE A 43 -3.24 -12.20 5.43
C PHE A 43 -2.25 -12.21 6.57
N VAL A 44 -2.73 -11.97 7.79
CA VAL A 44 -1.93 -12.01 9.01
C VAL A 44 -1.34 -13.40 9.24
N ASP A 45 -2.10 -14.46 8.92
CA ASP A 45 -1.59 -15.83 9.00
C ASP A 45 -0.47 -16.15 8.00
N ALA A 46 -0.45 -15.49 6.84
CA ALA A 46 0.57 -15.68 5.82
C ALA A 46 1.86 -14.86 6.06
N LEU A 47 1.80 -13.78 6.86
CA LEU A 47 2.94 -12.88 7.08
C LEU A 47 4.24 -13.58 7.53
N PRO A 48 4.23 -14.56 8.46
CA PRO A 48 5.49 -15.19 8.86
C PRO A 48 6.23 -15.89 7.74
N ALA A 49 5.53 -16.48 6.77
CA ALA A 49 6.17 -17.12 5.63
C ALA A 49 6.85 -16.07 4.72
N LEU A 50 6.22 -14.91 4.53
CA LEU A 50 6.85 -13.79 3.82
C LEU A 50 8.08 -13.28 4.57
N LEU A 51 8.00 -13.11 5.89
CA LEU A 51 9.14 -12.65 6.69
C LEU A 51 10.29 -13.66 6.68
N ASP A 52 9.99 -14.96 6.76
CA ASP A 52 10.98 -16.03 6.64
C ASP A 52 11.69 -15.94 5.29
N ALA A 53 10.94 -15.92 4.17
CA ALA A 53 11.50 -15.79 2.83
C ALA A 53 12.40 -14.56 2.67
N LEU A 54 12.00 -13.40 3.21
CA LEU A 54 12.78 -12.16 3.14
C LEU A 54 14.06 -12.21 4.00
N SER A 55 14.06 -12.98 5.09
CA SER A 55 15.15 -13.10 6.04
C SER A 55 16.17 -14.20 5.70
N THR A 56 15.72 -15.25 5.00
CA THR A 56 16.52 -16.42 4.62
C THR A 56 16.93 -16.39 3.15
N GLY A 57 16.10 -15.75 2.31
CA GLY A 57 16.21 -15.79 0.86
C GLY A 57 15.60 -17.05 0.25
N ASP A 58 15.08 -17.98 1.06
CA ASP A 58 14.41 -19.22 0.66
C ASP A 58 12.91 -18.95 0.50
N VAL A 59 12.50 -18.68 -0.73
CA VAL A 59 11.18 -18.16 -1.04
C VAL A 59 10.12 -19.25 -1.06
N ASP A 60 10.45 -20.44 -1.57
CA ASP A 60 9.51 -21.57 -1.63
C ASP A 60 9.65 -22.56 -0.46
N GLY A 61 10.61 -22.32 0.45
CA GLY A 61 10.81 -23.12 1.65
C GLY A 61 11.45 -24.48 1.37
N ASP A 62 12.12 -24.65 0.22
CA ASP A 62 12.77 -25.91 -0.14
C ASP A 62 14.15 -26.12 0.53
N GLY A 63 14.62 -25.11 1.26
CA GLY A 63 15.93 -25.06 1.92
C GLY A 63 17.03 -24.39 1.08
N THR A 64 16.70 -23.86 -0.10
CA THR A 64 17.64 -23.23 -1.04
C THR A 64 17.28 -21.77 -1.26
N ALA A 65 18.16 -20.86 -0.83
CA ALA A 65 17.94 -19.45 -1.10
C ALA A 65 17.98 -19.13 -2.61
N GLU A 66 16.94 -18.49 -3.12
CA GLU A 66 16.84 -18.01 -4.51
C GLU A 66 17.15 -16.53 -4.67
N GLY A 67 17.35 -15.82 -3.56
CA GLY A 67 17.80 -14.43 -3.55
C GLY A 67 18.63 -14.07 -2.32
N ALA A 68 19.30 -12.93 -2.36
CA ALA A 68 20.09 -12.45 -1.23
C ALA A 68 19.17 -11.95 -0.11
N PRO A 69 19.17 -12.55 1.10
CA PRO A 69 18.28 -12.13 2.18
C PRO A 69 18.54 -10.70 2.65
N PHE A 70 17.57 -10.12 3.33
CA PHE A 70 17.77 -8.89 4.10
C PHE A 70 18.50 -9.18 5.41
N ALA A 71 19.44 -8.31 5.78
CA ALA A 71 20.17 -8.37 7.04
C ALA A 71 19.35 -7.81 8.22
N SER A 72 18.40 -6.91 7.93
CA SER A 72 17.48 -6.34 8.91
C SER A 72 16.16 -5.91 8.28
N ILE A 73 15.06 -6.13 8.99
CA ILE A 73 13.69 -5.76 8.59
C ILE A 73 13.07 -4.90 9.68
N GLN A 74 12.52 -3.74 9.32
CA GLN A 74 11.59 -2.99 10.14
C GLN A 74 10.17 -3.19 9.64
N LEU A 75 9.23 -3.38 10.56
CA LEU A 75 7.83 -3.69 10.27
C LEU A 75 6.95 -2.67 10.96
N ALA A 76 6.07 -2.02 10.21
CA ALA A 76 5.12 -1.08 10.77
C ALA A 76 3.76 -1.24 10.13
N VAL A 77 2.71 -0.92 10.86
CA VAL A 77 1.33 -1.01 10.39
C VAL A 77 0.70 0.37 10.39
N VAL A 78 -0.01 0.70 9.32
CA VAL A 78 -0.89 1.88 9.22
C VAL A 78 -2.25 1.43 8.69
N THR A 79 -3.30 2.14 9.08
CA THR A 79 -4.64 1.93 8.49
C THR A 79 -4.93 2.98 7.42
N SER A 80 -6.04 2.80 6.75
CA SER A 80 -6.65 3.69 5.77
C SER A 80 -7.49 4.82 6.39
N ASP A 81 -7.65 4.86 7.72
CA ASP A 81 -8.49 5.85 8.39
C ASP A 81 -7.77 7.19 8.55
N MET A 82 -8.07 8.12 7.65
CA MET A 82 -7.58 9.51 7.67
C MET A 82 -8.64 10.51 8.15
N GLY A 83 -9.76 10.01 8.67
CA GLY A 83 -10.94 10.80 8.99
C GLY A 83 -11.67 11.29 7.75
N THR A 84 -12.76 12.00 7.97
CA THR A 84 -13.71 12.45 6.94
C THR A 84 -13.75 13.97 6.82
N GLY A 85 -12.59 14.61 7.04
CA GLY A 85 -12.43 16.07 6.92
C GLY A 85 -13.30 16.89 7.88
N GLY A 86 -13.68 16.32 9.02
CA GLY A 86 -14.56 16.90 10.03
C GLY A 86 -16.04 16.61 9.82
N HIS A 87 -16.42 15.91 8.75
CA HIS A 87 -17.81 15.53 8.48
C HIS A 87 -18.19 14.30 9.29
N PRO A 88 -19.26 14.32 10.09
CA PRO A 88 -19.65 13.16 10.90
C PRO A 88 -20.25 12.06 10.00
N VAL A 89 -19.47 11.01 9.75
CA VAL A 89 -19.90 9.84 8.97
C VAL A 89 -20.04 8.64 9.92
N PRO A 90 -21.11 7.82 9.80
CA PRO A 90 -21.20 6.56 10.53
C PRO A 90 -19.95 5.69 10.31
N THR A 91 -19.52 4.96 11.34
CA THR A 91 -18.27 4.15 11.41
C THR A 91 -16.95 4.93 11.46
N CYS A 92 -16.90 6.18 10.97
CA CYS A 92 -15.72 7.03 11.08
C CYS A 92 -15.71 7.75 12.45
N VAL A 93 -15.07 7.14 13.46
CA VAL A 93 -15.16 7.57 14.87
C VAL A 93 -14.52 8.93 15.10
N ASP A 94 -13.33 9.17 14.54
CA ASP A 94 -12.67 10.47 14.55
C ASP A 94 -12.78 11.10 13.15
N PRO A 95 -13.78 11.98 12.92
CA PRO A 95 -13.99 12.56 11.60
C PRO A 95 -12.92 13.59 11.21
N ASP A 96 -12.15 14.14 12.17
CA ASP A 96 -11.18 15.19 11.84
C ASP A 96 -9.91 14.59 11.23
N PHE A 97 -9.35 13.56 11.85
CA PHE A 97 -8.06 13.00 11.44
C PHE A 97 -8.02 11.46 11.39
N GLY A 98 -9.06 10.75 11.85
CA GLY A 98 -9.02 9.29 11.92
C GLY A 98 -7.84 8.80 12.78
N GLU A 99 -7.06 7.87 12.22
CA GLU A 99 -5.76 7.44 12.76
C GLU A 99 -4.57 8.25 12.22
N ASP A 100 -4.81 9.19 11.31
CA ASP A 100 -3.92 10.25 10.84
C ASP A 100 -2.59 9.79 10.21
N GLY A 101 -2.52 8.54 9.73
CA GLY A 101 -1.28 7.95 9.23
C GLY A 101 -0.23 7.76 10.33
N ILE A 102 -0.64 7.68 11.60
CA ILE A 102 0.25 7.36 12.71
C ILE A 102 0.45 5.85 12.75
N LEU A 103 1.69 5.39 12.92
CA LEU A 103 1.96 3.96 12.99
C LEU A 103 1.25 3.33 14.19
N ARG A 104 0.58 2.21 13.92
CA ARG A 104 -0.33 1.57 14.85
C ARG A 104 0.45 0.90 15.99
N THR A 105 0.12 1.27 17.22
CA THR A 105 0.72 0.67 18.44
C THR A 105 -0.24 -0.24 19.20
N THR A 106 -1.51 -0.31 18.82
CA THR A 106 -2.55 -1.00 19.59
C THR A 106 -2.48 -2.50 19.34
N GLY A 107 -2.37 -3.36 20.34
CA GLY A 107 -2.42 -4.81 20.09
C GLY A 107 -3.83 -5.39 20.22
N ARG A 108 -4.10 -6.50 19.53
CA ARG A 108 -5.35 -7.27 19.66
C ARG A 108 -5.33 -8.19 20.88
N SER A 109 -5.68 -7.64 22.05
CA SER A 109 -5.66 -8.36 23.32
C SER A 109 -6.67 -9.53 23.44
N ASP A 110 -7.57 -9.67 22.47
CA ASP A 110 -8.46 -10.82 22.33
C ASP A 110 -7.79 -12.03 21.68
N ILE A 111 -6.62 -11.85 21.06
CA ILE A 111 -5.75 -12.91 20.57
C ILE A 111 -4.83 -13.34 21.73
N GLU A 112 -4.75 -14.64 21.99
CA GLU A 112 -3.89 -15.18 23.06
C GLU A 112 -2.42 -14.83 22.81
N GLY A 113 -1.74 -14.30 23.83
CA GLY A 113 -0.34 -13.87 23.75
C GLY A 113 -0.14 -12.42 23.32
N CYS A 114 -1.15 -11.75 22.79
CA CYS A 114 -1.03 -10.36 22.35
C CYS A 114 -1.13 -9.37 23.52
N MET A 115 -0.22 -8.39 23.54
CA MET A 115 -0.24 -7.26 24.47
C MET A 115 -1.25 -6.20 24.02
N ALA A 116 -1.64 -5.30 24.93
CA ALA A 116 -2.51 -4.16 24.57
C ALA A 116 -1.76 -3.08 23.76
N THR A 117 -0.43 -3.02 23.86
CA THR A 117 0.38 -1.99 23.22
C THR A 117 1.73 -2.55 22.79
N TYR A 118 2.18 -2.10 21.62
CA TYR A 118 3.44 -2.42 20.97
C TYR A 118 4.20 -1.13 20.61
N PRO A 119 5.50 -1.21 20.30
CA PRO A 119 6.22 -0.09 19.69
C PRO A 119 5.58 0.34 18.35
N PRO A 120 5.83 1.56 17.86
CA PRO A 120 5.33 2.03 16.57
C PRO A 120 5.77 1.18 15.37
N PHE A 121 6.89 0.49 15.50
CA PHE A 121 7.39 -0.48 14.54
C PHE A 121 8.19 -1.56 15.26
N LEU A 122 8.18 -2.77 14.71
CA LEU A 122 9.01 -3.88 15.14
C LEU A 122 10.30 -3.90 14.32
N SER A 123 11.34 -4.53 14.87
CA SER A 123 12.63 -4.66 14.21
C SER A 123 13.16 -6.07 14.38
N TRP A 124 13.70 -6.60 13.30
CA TRP A 124 14.45 -7.84 13.27
C TRP A 124 15.80 -7.63 12.58
N SER A 125 16.83 -8.32 13.04
CA SER A 125 18.16 -8.39 12.44
C SER A 125 18.71 -9.82 12.50
N VAL A 126 19.64 -10.14 11.60
CA VAL A 126 20.31 -11.45 11.59
C VAL A 126 20.87 -11.82 12.97
N GLY A 127 20.48 -13.00 13.45
CA GLY A 127 20.85 -13.52 14.77
C GLY A 127 19.78 -13.30 15.84
N GLU A 128 18.72 -12.56 15.55
CA GLU A 128 17.53 -12.42 16.39
C GLU A 128 16.46 -13.46 16.05
N ASP A 129 15.55 -13.69 16.99
CA ASP A 129 14.45 -14.64 16.87
C ASP A 129 13.32 -14.06 16.00
N LEU A 130 13.27 -14.49 14.74
CA LEU A 130 12.25 -14.03 13.79
C LEU A 130 10.85 -14.52 14.15
N GLU A 131 10.73 -15.69 14.79
CA GLU A 131 9.43 -16.26 15.18
C GLU A 131 8.78 -15.37 16.25
N ALA A 132 9.58 -14.89 17.21
CA ALA A 132 9.13 -13.93 18.22
C ALA A 132 8.62 -12.62 17.60
N VAL A 133 9.39 -12.02 16.67
CA VAL A 133 8.98 -10.78 15.97
C VAL A 133 7.72 -11.02 15.13
N SER A 134 7.62 -12.16 14.46
CA SER A 134 6.46 -12.52 13.64
C SER A 134 5.19 -12.70 14.48
N LEU A 135 5.31 -13.23 15.70
CA LEU A 135 4.20 -13.33 16.63
C LEU A 135 3.72 -11.96 17.11
N GLU A 136 4.64 -11.04 17.41
CA GLU A 136 4.32 -9.66 17.78
C GLU A 136 3.65 -8.91 16.61
N GLU A 137 4.16 -9.09 15.38
CA GLU A 137 3.60 -8.44 14.19
C GLU A 137 2.14 -8.84 13.97
N ARG A 138 1.79 -10.13 14.14
CA ARG A 138 0.41 -10.61 14.02
C ARG A 138 -0.55 -9.88 14.97
N CYS A 139 -0.08 -9.49 16.15
CA CYS A 139 -0.88 -8.76 17.13
C CYS A 139 -1.18 -7.30 16.73
N VAL A 140 -0.35 -6.72 15.86
CA VAL A 140 -0.47 -5.33 15.39
C VAL A 140 -1.06 -5.25 13.97
N ALA A 141 -0.76 -6.21 13.10
CA ALA A 141 -1.29 -6.29 11.74
C ALA A 141 -2.79 -6.60 11.69
N PHE A 142 -3.33 -7.26 12.72
CA PHE A 142 -4.77 -7.45 12.83
C PHE A 142 -5.44 -6.15 13.32
N VAL A 143 -5.78 -5.27 12.38
CA VAL A 143 -6.31 -3.93 12.69
C VAL A 143 -7.79 -3.98 13.14
N GLY A 144 -8.53 -5.02 12.73
CA GLY A 144 -9.95 -5.18 13.03
C GLY A 144 -10.84 -4.56 11.96
N THR A 145 -12.15 -4.52 12.23
CA THR A 145 -13.19 -4.26 11.21
C THR A 145 -14.11 -3.09 11.57
N SER A 146 -13.59 -2.17 12.38
CA SER A 146 -14.33 -1.01 12.91
C SER A 146 -13.86 0.30 12.27
N GLY A 147 -13.15 0.21 11.15
CA GLY A 147 -12.61 1.35 10.40
C GLY A 147 -13.68 2.21 9.74
N CYS A 148 -13.25 3.38 9.30
CA CYS A 148 -14.07 4.32 8.56
C CYS A 148 -14.42 3.74 7.19
N GLY A 149 -15.69 3.69 6.79
CA GLY A 149 -16.10 3.16 5.48
C GLY A 149 -15.73 4.03 4.27
N PHE A 150 -14.87 5.04 4.45
CA PHE A 150 -14.22 5.79 3.40
C PHE A 150 -12.72 5.50 3.48
N GLU A 151 -12.30 4.49 2.73
CA GLU A 151 -10.94 3.97 2.75
C GLU A 151 -9.98 4.95 2.06
N GLN A 152 -8.96 5.44 2.77
CA GLN A 152 -7.93 6.34 2.24
C GLN A 152 -6.52 5.75 2.38
N PRO A 153 -6.28 4.53 1.87
CA PRO A 153 -5.02 3.84 2.09
C PRO A 153 -3.82 4.57 1.43
N LEU A 154 -4.03 5.32 0.33
CA LEU A 154 -2.95 6.07 -0.30
C LEU A 154 -2.54 7.31 0.52
N GLU A 155 -3.50 8.06 1.08
CA GLU A 155 -3.18 9.20 1.94
C GLU A 155 -2.61 8.75 3.29
N GLY A 156 -3.13 7.66 3.87
CA GLY A 156 -2.62 7.05 5.10
C GLY A 156 -1.16 6.63 4.98
N MET A 157 -0.81 5.85 3.95
CA MET A 157 0.58 5.43 3.74
C MET A 157 1.50 6.64 3.47
N LEU A 158 1.04 7.60 2.65
CA LEU A 158 1.88 8.73 2.26
C LEU A 158 2.14 9.62 3.47
N LYS A 159 1.14 9.86 4.32
CA LYS A 159 1.29 10.63 5.56
C LYS A 159 2.19 9.93 6.56
N ALA A 160 2.06 8.61 6.69
CA ALA A 160 2.89 7.83 7.60
C ALA A 160 4.39 7.92 7.26
N LEU A 161 4.69 7.86 5.97
CA LEU A 161 6.06 7.77 5.46
C LEU A 161 6.73 9.12 5.21
N SER A 162 5.97 10.14 4.83
CA SER A 162 6.54 11.42 4.40
C SER A 162 7.12 12.19 5.59
N PRO A 163 8.37 12.67 5.53
CA PRO A 163 8.89 13.59 6.54
C PRO A 163 8.43 15.03 6.27
N ALA A 164 8.38 15.86 7.31
CA ALA A 164 8.01 17.27 7.19
C ALA A 164 9.08 18.10 6.45
N ALA A 165 10.32 17.63 6.39
CA ALA A 165 11.44 18.23 5.67
C ALA A 165 12.36 17.16 5.05
N PRO A 166 13.27 17.52 4.12
CA PRO A 166 14.24 16.56 3.58
C PRO A 166 15.08 15.89 4.69
N THR A 167 15.24 14.57 4.60
CA THR A 167 16.04 13.74 5.51
C THR A 167 17.16 13.02 4.73
N SER A 168 18.01 12.24 5.40
CA SER A 168 19.10 11.52 4.73
C SER A 168 18.63 10.37 3.84
N TRP A 169 17.39 9.89 4.01
CA TRP A 169 16.80 8.84 3.19
C TRP A 169 15.91 9.39 2.06
N THR A 170 15.51 10.67 2.07
CA THR A 170 14.73 11.23 0.95
C THR A 170 15.57 11.50 -0.30
N ALA A 171 14.93 11.50 -1.46
CA ALA A 171 15.54 11.88 -2.72
C ALA A 171 15.99 13.34 -2.76
N ALA A 172 16.97 13.63 -3.60
CA ALA A 172 17.35 15.01 -3.90
C ALA A 172 16.15 15.75 -4.51
N GLY A 173 15.84 16.93 -3.96
CA GLY A 173 14.67 17.70 -4.38
C GLY A 173 13.36 17.29 -3.72
N TYR A 174 13.39 16.51 -2.62
CA TYR A 174 12.21 16.17 -1.83
C TYR A 174 11.33 17.40 -1.54
N HIS A 175 10.04 17.27 -1.87
CA HIS A 175 8.99 18.24 -1.61
C HIS A 175 7.98 17.64 -0.64
N ALA A 176 7.96 18.15 0.59
CA ALA A 176 7.04 17.66 1.61
C ALA A 176 5.57 17.85 1.20
N PRO A 177 4.76 16.78 1.11
CA PRO A 177 3.34 16.90 0.87
C PRO A 177 2.65 17.63 2.03
N ALA A 178 1.62 18.40 1.70
CA ALA A 178 0.66 18.93 2.68
C ALA A 178 -0.55 18.00 2.74
N PHE A 179 -1.07 17.78 3.93
CA PHE A 179 -2.22 16.93 4.20
C PHE A 179 -3.40 17.78 4.69
N PHE A 180 -4.53 17.15 5.03
CA PHE A 180 -5.72 17.82 5.56
C PHE A 180 -5.37 18.88 6.63
N ARG A 181 -5.98 20.06 6.53
CA ARG A 181 -5.71 21.26 7.36
C ARG A 181 -4.25 21.70 7.38
N ASP A 182 -3.54 21.56 6.25
CA ASP A 182 -2.12 21.92 6.09
C ASP A 182 -1.18 21.19 7.06
N THR A 183 -1.59 20.02 7.56
CA THR A 183 -0.73 19.17 8.39
C THR A 183 0.43 18.58 7.57
N ARG A 184 1.43 18.04 8.28
CA ARG A 184 2.64 17.44 7.69
C ARG A 184 2.63 15.94 7.88
N GLY A 185 3.46 15.25 7.10
CA GLY A 185 3.70 13.83 7.28
C GLY A 185 4.46 13.54 8.58
N HIS A 186 4.40 12.28 9.00
CA HIS A 186 4.85 11.83 10.31
C HIS A 186 6.23 11.14 10.30
N GLY A 187 6.85 10.96 9.13
CA GLY A 187 8.06 10.14 8.95
C GLY A 187 9.31 10.61 9.70
N ASP A 188 9.40 11.90 10.04
CA ASP A 188 10.41 12.51 10.91
C ASP A 188 9.81 13.08 12.21
N GLY A 189 8.54 12.77 12.47
CA GLY A 189 7.75 13.18 13.63
C GLY A 189 7.39 11.98 14.51
N VAL A 190 6.11 11.70 14.67
CA VAL A 190 5.63 10.62 15.55
C VAL A 190 5.99 9.22 15.04
N ASN A 191 6.26 9.06 13.74
CA ASN A 191 6.72 7.80 13.14
C ASN A 191 8.24 7.75 12.96
N ALA A 192 8.98 8.70 13.56
CA ALA A 192 10.42 8.76 13.42
C ALA A 192 11.10 7.46 13.88
N GLY A 193 12.10 7.02 13.11
CA GLY A 193 12.86 5.80 13.35
C GLY A 193 12.50 4.65 12.40
N PHE A 194 11.29 4.65 11.83
CA PHE A 194 10.87 3.62 10.88
C PHE A 194 11.69 3.65 9.58
N SER A 195 11.69 4.78 8.87
CA SER A 195 12.47 4.91 7.63
C SER A 195 13.96 5.11 7.91
N ARG A 196 14.80 4.26 7.32
CA ARG A 196 16.26 4.27 7.45
C ARG A 196 16.96 4.73 6.18
N GLU A 197 18.11 5.37 6.38
CA GLU A 197 19.05 5.67 5.30
C GLU A 197 19.60 4.39 4.67
N GLY A 198 19.51 4.31 3.35
CA GLY A 198 20.04 3.17 2.58
C GLY A 198 19.17 1.91 2.59
N ALA A 199 18.07 1.86 3.35
CA ALA A 199 17.14 0.74 3.34
C ALA A 199 16.19 0.78 2.13
N PHE A 200 15.77 -0.40 1.66
CA PHE A 200 14.66 -0.53 0.72
C PHE A 200 13.35 -0.18 1.43
N LEU A 201 12.49 0.62 0.82
CA LEU A 201 11.14 0.89 1.31
C LEU A 201 10.12 0.05 0.55
N ALA A 202 9.38 -0.80 1.24
CA ALA A 202 8.27 -1.53 0.66
C ALA A 202 6.97 -1.17 1.36
N VAL A 203 5.91 -0.92 0.60
CA VAL A 203 4.54 -0.87 1.10
C VAL A 203 3.83 -2.14 0.62
N LEU A 204 3.28 -2.91 1.56
CA LEU A 204 2.37 -4.01 1.29
C LEU A 204 0.98 -3.61 1.76
N MET A 205 0.08 -3.43 0.82
CA MET A 205 -1.28 -2.97 1.05
C MET A 205 -2.27 -4.12 0.93
N MET A 206 -3.20 -4.22 1.88
CA MET A 206 -4.31 -5.15 1.83
C MET A 206 -5.63 -4.37 1.96
N THR A 207 -6.51 -4.49 0.97
CA THR A 207 -7.83 -3.84 0.92
C THR A 207 -8.76 -4.59 -0.02
N ASP A 208 -10.06 -4.44 0.13
CA ASP A 208 -11.06 -4.94 -0.82
C ASP A 208 -11.73 -3.85 -1.66
N GLU A 209 -11.35 -2.59 -1.47
CA GLU A 209 -11.89 -1.43 -2.20
C GLU A 209 -10.77 -0.66 -2.92
N ASP A 210 -11.15 0.42 -3.60
CA ASP A 210 -10.21 1.37 -4.21
C ASP A 210 -9.93 2.55 -3.25
N ASP A 211 -9.00 3.43 -3.63
CA ASP A 211 -8.64 4.59 -2.84
C ASP A 211 -9.66 5.74 -2.93
N CYS A 212 -10.16 6.20 -1.78
CA CYS A 212 -11.03 7.37 -1.66
C CYS A 212 -10.32 8.59 -1.05
N SER A 213 -8.99 8.73 -1.22
CA SER A 213 -8.21 9.84 -0.66
C SER A 213 -8.61 11.19 -1.27
N ALA A 214 -9.46 11.95 -0.55
CA ALA A 214 -10.10 13.15 -1.07
C ALA A 214 -9.22 14.41 -0.97
N ALA A 215 -9.16 15.16 -2.08
CA ALA A 215 -8.67 16.53 -2.06
C ALA A 215 -9.75 17.51 -1.57
N ASP A 216 -11.02 17.26 -1.91
CA ASP A 216 -12.18 17.96 -1.39
C ASP A 216 -12.95 17.07 -0.40
N PRO A 217 -12.83 17.31 0.93
CA PRO A 217 -13.49 16.47 1.93
C PRO A 217 -15.02 16.60 1.91
N ASP A 218 -15.61 17.56 1.19
CA ASP A 218 -17.07 17.66 1.08
C ASP A 218 -17.70 16.42 0.43
N ILE A 219 -16.92 15.55 -0.23
CA ILE A 219 -17.41 14.25 -0.68
C ILE A 219 -17.89 13.38 0.49
N TYR A 220 -17.37 13.58 1.70
CA TYR A 220 -17.77 12.81 2.89
C TYR A 220 -19.00 13.39 3.60
N ASP A 221 -19.51 14.57 3.22
CA ASP A 221 -20.65 15.21 3.89
C ASP A 221 -21.95 14.42 3.68
N VAL A 222 -22.36 13.67 4.70
CA VAL A 222 -23.63 12.91 4.69
C VAL A 222 -24.86 13.77 5.04
N SER A 223 -24.65 15.00 5.50
CA SER A 223 -25.68 15.90 6.03
C SER A 223 -26.17 16.93 5.03
N GLY A 224 -25.46 17.08 3.91
CA GLY A 224 -25.72 18.10 2.89
C GLY A 224 -24.53 18.22 1.94
N GLY A 225 -24.31 19.40 1.38
CA GLY A 225 -23.10 19.69 0.61
C GLY A 225 -23.26 19.60 -0.92
N PRO A 226 -22.20 20.00 -1.66
CA PRO A 226 -22.20 20.07 -3.12
C PRO A 226 -22.47 18.72 -3.79
N PHE A 227 -22.12 17.61 -3.12
CA PHE A 227 -22.29 16.24 -3.62
C PHE A 227 -23.52 15.52 -3.07
N GLY A 228 -24.44 16.24 -2.40
CA GLY A 228 -25.66 15.66 -1.83
C GLY A 228 -26.60 14.98 -2.84
N SER A 229 -26.41 15.20 -4.14
CA SER A 229 -27.16 14.53 -5.22
C SER A 229 -26.51 13.24 -5.74
N VAL A 230 -25.26 12.99 -5.35
CA VAL A 230 -24.51 11.77 -5.67
C VAL A 230 -24.67 10.81 -4.49
N ASP A 231 -25.00 9.56 -4.80
CA ASP A 231 -25.10 8.49 -3.81
C ASP A 231 -23.78 8.35 -3.03
N LEU A 232 -23.85 8.18 -1.71
CA LEU A 232 -22.69 8.26 -0.82
C LEU A 232 -21.60 7.26 -1.21
N GLY A 233 -21.98 6.02 -1.54
CA GLY A 233 -21.06 4.96 -1.96
C GLY A 233 -20.45 5.18 -3.36
N ARG A 234 -20.82 6.25 -4.04
CA ARG A 234 -20.35 6.61 -5.40
C ARG A 234 -19.51 7.87 -5.42
N ARG A 235 -19.31 8.54 -4.27
CA ARG A 235 -18.62 9.82 -4.25
C ARG A 235 -17.10 9.67 -4.43
N CYS A 236 -16.56 8.49 -4.13
CA CYS A 236 -15.17 8.15 -4.43
C CYS A 236 -14.90 7.97 -5.93
N ASP A 237 -15.93 7.86 -6.78
CA ASP A 237 -15.73 7.85 -8.25
C ASP A 237 -15.56 9.26 -8.84
N LEU A 238 -15.74 10.30 -8.01
CA LEU A 238 -15.56 11.69 -8.44
C LEU A 238 -14.06 11.99 -8.46
N ASP A 239 -13.37 11.48 -9.47
CA ASP A 239 -11.91 11.55 -9.60
C ASP A 239 -11.35 12.97 -9.48
N ASP A 240 -12.12 13.98 -9.88
CA ASP A 240 -11.74 15.40 -9.80
C ASP A 240 -11.82 15.99 -8.39
N GLN A 241 -12.44 15.27 -7.44
CA GLN A 241 -12.49 15.60 -6.02
C GLN A 241 -11.46 14.82 -5.20
N LEU A 242 -10.87 13.77 -5.78
CA LEU A 242 -9.77 13.03 -5.16
C LEU A 242 -8.42 13.69 -5.43
N HIS A 243 -7.44 13.39 -4.59
CA HIS A 243 -6.06 13.74 -4.92
C HIS A 243 -5.62 13.04 -6.23
N PRO A 244 -4.83 13.69 -7.10
CA PRO A 244 -4.37 13.04 -8.32
C PRO A 244 -3.43 11.89 -8.00
N VAL A 245 -3.53 10.77 -8.71
CA VAL A 245 -2.67 9.57 -8.52
C VAL A 245 -1.17 9.90 -8.54
N ALA A 246 -0.76 10.86 -9.39
CA ALA A 246 0.62 11.33 -9.47
C ALA A 246 1.18 11.79 -8.11
N ARG A 247 0.34 12.31 -7.20
CA ARG A 247 0.74 12.66 -5.83
C ARG A 247 1.39 11.48 -5.10
N TYR A 248 0.85 10.28 -5.26
CA TYR A 248 1.29 9.08 -4.55
C TYR A 248 2.49 8.44 -5.22
N VAL A 249 2.51 8.43 -6.55
CA VAL A 249 3.69 7.98 -7.33
C VAL A 249 4.89 8.87 -7.01
N ASP A 250 4.76 10.18 -7.18
CA ASP A 250 5.83 11.14 -6.91
C ASP A 250 6.20 11.16 -5.43
N GLY A 251 5.22 11.04 -4.54
CA GLY A 251 5.42 10.99 -3.09
C GLY A 251 6.30 9.83 -2.68
N LEU A 252 5.95 8.60 -3.10
CA LEU A 252 6.73 7.39 -2.78
C LEU A 252 8.13 7.41 -3.41
N LEU A 253 8.26 7.85 -4.67
CA LEU A 253 9.55 7.94 -5.35
C LEU A 253 10.51 8.94 -4.68
N GLN A 254 9.99 9.95 -3.98
CA GLN A 254 10.81 10.92 -3.27
C GLN A 254 11.26 10.43 -1.88
N LEU A 255 10.76 9.29 -1.39
CA LEU A 255 11.15 8.73 -0.09
C LEU A 255 12.45 7.95 -0.13
N ARG A 256 13.01 7.65 -1.31
CA ARG A 256 14.32 7.01 -1.46
C ARG A 256 15.12 7.69 -2.58
N PRO A 257 16.47 7.73 -2.52
CA PRO A 257 17.27 8.38 -3.55
C PRO A 257 17.15 7.77 -4.94
N HIS A 258 16.80 6.48 -5.02
CA HIS A 258 16.63 5.77 -6.28
C HIS A 258 15.27 5.06 -6.33
N PRO A 259 14.52 5.17 -7.46
CA PRO A 259 13.26 4.46 -7.64
C PRO A 259 13.33 2.96 -7.37
N SER A 260 14.44 2.32 -7.73
CA SER A 260 14.68 0.89 -7.51
C SER A 260 14.77 0.47 -6.05
N GLN A 261 14.74 1.41 -5.10
CA GLN A 261 14.69 1.18 -3.65
C GLN A 261 13.27 1.34 -3.08
N VAL A 262 12.26 1.54 -3.95
CA VAL A 262 10.85 1.67 -3.57
C VAL A 262 10.08 0.49 -4.13
N GLY A 263 9.23 -0.10 -3.29
CA GLY A 263 8.35 -1.22 -3.64
C GLY A 263 6.90 -0.95 -3.25
N PHE A 264 5.96 -1.36 -4.09
CA PHE A 264 4.53 -1.25 -3.85
C PHE A 264 3.82 -2.56 -4.22
N PHE A 265 3.31 -3.24 -3.20
CA PHE A 265 2.75 -4.58 -3.28
C PHE A 265 1.27 -4.53 -2.87
N LEU A 266 0.39 -5.05 -3.71
CA LEU A 266 -1.04 -5.01 -3.51
C LEU A 266 -1.59 -6.41 -3.27
N VAL A 267 -2.38 -6.58 -2.21
CA VAL A 267 -3.34 -7.66 -2.04
C VAL A 267 -4.71 -7.02 -2.08
N SER A 268 -5.33 -6.97 -3.25
CA SER A 268 -6.51 -6.14 -3.51
C SER A 268 -7.55 -6.85 -4.37
N GLY A 269 -8.63 -6.18 -4.77
CA GLY A 269 -9.67 -6.71 -5.66
C GLY A 269 -9.21 -6.99 -7.10
N ILE A 270 -8.01 -7.55 -7.28
CA ILE A 270 -7.50 -8.05 -8.56
C ILE A 270 -8.02 -9.47 -8.76
N PRO A 271 -8.63 -9.82 -9.90
CA PRO A 271 -9.00 -11.20 -10.20
C PRO A 271 -7.81 -12.17 -10.10
N GLN A 272 -8.02 -13.34 -9.50
CA GLN A 272 -6.95 -14.31 -9.19
C GLN A 272 -6.19 -14.80 -10.43
N ASP A 273 -6.87 -14.87 -11.58
CA ASP A 273 -6.28 -15.24 -12.88
C ASP A 273 -5.45 -14.11 -13.52
N LEU A 274 -5.52 -12.89 -12.96
CA LEU A 274 -4.69 -11.75 -13.34
C LEU A 274 -3.50 -11.56 -12.38
N GLU A 275 -3.28 -12.44 -11.41
CA GLU A 275 -2.00 -12.43 -10.69
C GLU A 275 -0.85 -12.76 -11.65
N TRP A 276 0.16 -11.90 -11.65
CA TRP A 276 1.28 -12.02 -12.57
C TRP A 276 2.49 -12.69 -11.91
N PRO A 277 3.19 -13.60 -12.61
CA PRO A 277 4.42 -14.18 -12.09
C PRO A 277 5.50 -13.13 -11.82
N PRO A 278 6.34 -13.33 -10.79
CA PRO A 278 7.47 -12.46 -10.51
C PRO A 278 8.52 -12.50 -11.63
N GLY A 279 9.18 -11.37 -11.90
CA GLY A 279 10.28 -11.27 -12.86
C GLY A 279 9.87 -11.16 -14.33
N GLU A 280 8.58 -11.29 -14.64
CA GLU A 280 8.04 -10.97 -15.96
C GLU A 280 7.51 -9.54 -15.99
N ARG A 281 7.64 -8.87 -17.14
CA ARG A 281 7.08 -7.53 -17.31
C ARG A 281 5.55 -7.61 -17.25
N TYR A 282 4.93 -6.79 -16.39
CA TYR A 282 3.48 -6.68 -16.32
C TYR A 282 2.88 -6.24 -17.67
N PRO A 283 1.86 -6.96 -18.18
CA PRO A 283 1.06 -6.49 -19.30
C PRO A 283 0.06 -5.44 -18.79
N TRP A 284 0.56 -4.23 -18.53
CA TRP A 284 -0.22 -3.16 -17.91
C TRP A 284 -1.52 -2.82 -18.65
N ASP A 285 -1.57 -3.05 -19.96
CA ASP A 285 -2.79 -2.92 -20.78
C ASP A 285 -3.96 -3.80 -20.32
N ARG A 286 -3.71 -4.84 -19.51
CA ARG A 286 -4.74 -5.66 -18.87
C ARG A 286 -5.27 -5.10 -17.56
N TYR A 287 -4.51 -4.24 -16.88
CA TYR A 287 -4.84 -3.71 -15.56
C TYR A 287 -5.39 -2.29 -15.66
N ASP A 288 -4.80 -1.45 -16.51
CA ASP A 288 -5.23 -0.09 -16.74
C ASP A 288 -5.33 0.28 -18.23
N GLY A 289 -6.01 1.38 -18.51
CA GLY A 289 -6.24 1.87 -19.88
C GLY A 289 -7.39 1.19 -20.63
N ASP A 290 -7.44 1.44 -21.95
CA ASP A 290 -8.59 1.10 -22.80
C ASP A 290 -8.81 -0.40 -23.01
N ALA A 291 -7.75 -1.21 -22.86
CA ALA A 291 -7.77 -2.65 -23.09
C ALA A 291 -7.87 -3.47 -21.80
N ARG A 292 -8.06 -2.81 -20.64
CA ARG A 292 -8.08 -3.46 -19.33
C ARG A 292 -9.16 -4.53 -19.22
N ASP A 293 -8.91 -5.52 -18.36
CA ASP A 293 -9.87 -6.58 -18.08
C ASP A 293 -11.22 -5.97 -17.69
N PRO A 294 -12.35 -6.39 -18.31
CA PRO A 294 -13.66 -5.83 -18.01
C PRO A 294 -14.07 -5.88 -16.53
N ARG A 295 -13.52 -6.84 -15.75
CA ARG A 295 -13.76 -6.95 -14.31
C ARG A 295 -13.09 -5.83 -13.51
N LEU A 296 -12.05 -5.20 -14.07
CA LEU A 296 -11.38 -4.04 -13.48
C LEU A 296 -11.99 -2.72 -13.95
N VAL A 297 -13.11 -2.74 -14.69
CA VAL A 297 -13.86 -1.53 -15.04
C VAL A 297 -14.93 -1.29 -13.99
N SER A 298 -14.81 -0.20 -13.22
CA SER A 298 -15.87 0.26 -12.32
C SER A 298 -17.19 0.43 -13.09
N THR A 299 -18.11 -0.49 -12.83
CA THR A 299 -19.39 -0.60 -13.55
C THR A 299 -20.48 -0.81 -12.52
N ARG A 300 -21.51 0.04 -12.58
CA ARG A 300 -22.65 -0.04 -11.66
C ARG A 300 -23.31 -1.42 -11.69
N ASP A 301 -23.52 -1.98 -10.50
CA ASP A 301 -24.32 -3.19 -10.35
C ASP A 301 -25.81 -2.86 -10.66
N PRO A 302 -26.40 -3.43 -11.72
CA PRO A 302 -27.78 -3.14 -12.10
C PRO A 302 -28.80 -3.63 -11.05
N ASP A 303 -28.42 -4.63 -10.25
CA ASP A 303 -29.26 -5.20 -9.19
C ASP A 303 -29.02 -4.50 -7.83
N GLN A 304 -27.88 -3.81 -7.67
CA GLN A 304 -27.52 -3.05 -6.46
C GLN A 304 -26.97 -1.66 -6.80
N PRO A 305 -27.85 -0.65 -7.03
CA PRO A 305 -27.46 0.61 -7.65
C PRO A 305 -26.54 1.52 -6.79
N THR A 306 -26.30 1.15 -5.52
CA THR A 306 -25.43 1.86 -4.57
C THR A 306 -23.99 1.33 -4.57
N ARG A 307 -23.66 0.34 -5.41
CA ARG A 307 -22.31 -0.23 -5.53
C ARG A 307 -21.96 -0.58 -6.97
N ASP A 308 -20.68 -0.85 -7.19
CA ASP A 308 -20.20 -1.45 -8.43
C ASP A 308 -20.36 -2.97 -8.44
N LEU A 309 -20.19 -3.55 -9.63
CA LEU A 309 -19.93 -4.96 -9.80
C LEU A 309 -18.57 -5.30 -9.15
N PRO A 310 -18.50 -6.38 -8.36
CA PRO A 310 -17.23 -6.83 -7.81
C PRO A 310 -16.31 -7.32 -8.93
N SER A 311 -15.01 -7.07 -8.77
CA SER A 311 -13.96 -7.53 -9.68
C SER A 311 -13.54 -8.97 -9.35
N CYS A 312 -13.57 -9.34 -8.07
CA CYS A 312 -13.39 -10.71 -7.61
C CYS A 312 -14.27 -11.02 -6.39
N ALA A 313 -14.42 -12.30 -6.09
CA ALA A 313 -15.11 -12.78 -4.90
C ALA A 313 -14.33 -13.96 -4.32
N ALA A 314 -14.34 -14.08 -2.99
CA ALA A 314 -13.87 -15.28 -2.32
C ALA A 314 -14.93 -16.40 -2.40
N ASP A 315 -14.50 -17.65 -2.19
CA ASP A 315 -15.38 -18.81 -2.13
C ASP A 315 -16.48 -18.67 -1.03
N VAL A 316 -16.20 -17.88 0.01
CA VAL A 316 -17.14 -17.54 1.08
C VAL A 316 -17.23 -16.03 1.23
N GLY A 317 -18.41 -15.47 0.95
CA GLY A 317 -18.95 -14.21 1.52
C GLY A 317 -18.30 -12.88 1.14
N GLY A 318 -17.01 -12.84 0.80
CA GLY A 318 -16.25 -11.61 0.51
C GLY A 318 -16.34 -11.18 -0.95
N LEU A 319 -16.72 -9.92 -1.19
CA LEU A 319 -16.68 -9.27 -2.49
C LEU A 319 -15.63 -8.18 -2.47
N ALA A 320 -14.74 -8.15 -3.45
CA ALA A 320 -13.77 -7.09 -3.61
C ALA A 320 -14.00 -6.36 -4.94
N PHE A 321 -13.62 -5.10 -4.97
CA PHE A 321 -13.88 -4.16 -6.05
C PHE A 321 -12.60 -3.75 -6.75
N ALA A 322 -12.73 -3.24 -7.98
CA ALA A 322 -11.60 -2.92 -8.83
C ALA A 322 -10.74 -1.80 -8.20
N PRO A 323 -9.46 -2.07 -7.87
CA PRO A 323 -8.58 -1.12 -7.18
C PRO A 323 -7.87 -0.21 -8.21
N ASN A 324 -8.65 0.54 -9.00
CA ASN A 324 -8.16 1.25 -10.19
C ASN A 324 -7.05 2.25 -9.85
N ARG A 325 -7.27 3.09 -8.84
CA ARG A 325 -6.28 4.12 -8.46
C ARG A 325 -5.03 3.48 -7.88
N LEU A 326 -5.16 2.39 -7.13
CA LEU A 326 -4.02 1.61 -6.64
C LEU A 326 -3.21 0.98 -7.78
N LEU A 327 -3.87 0.45 -8.81
CA LEU A 327 -3.23 -0.08 -10.01
C LEU A 327 -2.49 1.02 -10.79
N GLU A 328 -3.07 2.22 -10.91
CA GLU A 328 -2.41 3.36 -11.53
C GLU A 328 -1.16 3.82 -10.76
N VAL A 329 -1.19 3.78 -9.41
CA VAL A 329 0.02 4.02 -8.59
C VAL A 329 1.08 2.95 -8.88
N ALA A 330 0.70 1.68 -8.89
CA ALA A 330 1.62 0.58 -9.19
C ALA A 330 2.25 0.74 -10.58
N HIS A 331 1.45 1.02 -11.62
CA HIS A 331 1.98 1.25 -12.96
C HIS A 331 2.88 2.49 -13.03
N GLY A 332 2.53 3.57 -12.32
CA GLY A 332 3.37 4.75 -12.19
C GLY A 332 4.75 4.44 -11.62
N LEU A 333 4.81 3.64 -10.54
CA LEU A 333 6.05 3.21 -9.89
C LEU A 333 6.87 2.26 -10.77
N ASP A 334 6.24 1.27 -11.40
CA ASP A 334 6.91 0.33 -12.31
C ASP A 334 7.58 1.08 -13.48
N ARG A 335 6.88 2.04 -14.10
CA ARG A 335 7.45 2.88 -15.17
C ARG A 335 8.64 3.72 -14.70
N ALA A 336 8.66 4.12 -13.43
CA ALA A 336 9.76 4.87 -12.83
C ALA A 336 10.94 3.97 -12.40
N GLY A 337 10.81 2.65 -12.49
CA GLY A 337 11.83 1.67 -12.07
C GLY A 337 11.71 1.24 -10.61
N GLY A 338 10.58 1.51 -9.96
CA GLY A 338 10.20 0.90 -8.68
C GLY A 338 9.78 -0.56 -8.86
N ARG A 339 9.70 -1.28 -7.74
CA ARG A 339 9.29 -2.69 -7.72
C ARG A 339 7.81 -2.80 -7.42
N VAL A 340 7.11 -3.68 -8.10
CA VAL A 340 5.66 -3.86 -7.92
C VAL A 340 5.28 -5.32 -7.78
N GLY A 341 4.23 -5.58 -7.01
CA GLY A 341 3.60 -6.89 -6.90
C GLY A 341 2.09 -6.76 -6.86
N LEU A 342 1.42 -7.62 -7.63
CA LEU A 342 -0.04 -7.64 -7.75
C LEU A 342 -0.58 -8.99 -7.31
N GLY A 343 -1.35 -8.98 -6.22
CA GLY A 343 -2.02 -10.13 -5.62
C GLY A 343 -3.51 -9.87 -5.40
N SER A 344 -4.27 -10.96 -5.39
CA SER A 344 -5.71 -10.97 -5.18
C SER A 344 -6.01 -11.15 -3.70
N VAL A 345 -6.81 -10.24 -3.13
CA VAL A 345 -7.39 -10.40 -1.79
C VAL A 345 -8.35 -11.59 -1.74
N CYS A 346 -8.96 -11.96 -2.87
CA CYS A 346 -9.93 -13.03 -3.01
C CYS A 346 -9.32 -14.45 -2.96
N ASN A 347 -8.01 -14.59 -2.77
CA ASN A 347 -7.40 -15.91 -2.62
C ASN A 347 -7.79 -16.64 -1.33
N ASP A 348 -7.71 -17.97 -1.39
CA ASP A 348 -7.87 -18.83 -0.21
C ASP A 348 -6.65 -18.87 0.70
N ASP A 349 -5.49 -18.60 0.12
CA ASP A 349 -4.22 -18.36 0.81
C ASP A 349 -3.39 -17.34 0.02
N TYR A 350 -2.42 -16.71 0.68
CA TYR A 350 -1.55 -15.71 0.03
C TYR A 350 -0.16 -16.24 -0.31
N GLN A 351 0.05 -17.57 -0.27
CA GLN A 351 1.37 -18.17 -0.48
C GLN A 351 1.91 -17.76 -1.85
N ARG A 352 1.13 -17.95 -2.92
CA ARG A 352 1.54 -17.60 -4.29
C ARG A 352 1.89 -16.12 -4.43
N SER A 353 1.05 -15.23 -3.89
CA SER A 353 1.27 -13.79 -3.99
C SER A 353 2.51 -13.38 -3.19
N PHE A 354 2.69 -13.90 -1.98
CA PHE A 354 3.83 -13.57 -1.10
C PHE A 354 5.15 -14.16 -1.59
N GLU A 355 5.15 -15.36 -2.19
CA GLU A 355 6.30 -15.89 -2.91
C GLU A 355 6.68 -14.95 -4.07
N ALA A 356 5.70 -14.49 -4.86
CA ALA A 356 5.96 -13.53 -5.92
C ALA A 356 6.54 -12.21 -5.40
N PHE A 357 6.01 -11.70 -4.29
CA PHE A 357 6.49 -10.46 -3.68
C PHE A 357 7.90 -10.61 -3.13
N ALA A 358 8.20 -11.72 -2.46
CA ALA A 358 9.53 -12.05 -1.97
C ALA A 358 10.54 -12.15 -3.13
N ARG A 359 10.22 -12.87 -4.22
CA ARG A 359 11.10 -12.94 -5.41
C ARG A 359 11.36 -11.55 -6.00
N THR A 360 10.32 -10.71 -6.10
CA THR A 360 10.47 -9.33 -6.56
C THR A 360 11.35 -8.49 -5.63
N LEU A 361 11.21 -8.61 -4.31
CA LEU A 361 12.02 -7.87 -3.34
C LEU A 361 13.48 -8.34 -3.30
N LEU A 362 13.73 -9.64 -3.51
CA LEU A 362 15.06 -10.25 -3.43
C LEU A 362 15.84 -10.20 -4.76
N ALA A 363 15.20 -9.81 -5.86
CA ALA A 363 15.87 -9.63 -7.15
C ALA A 363 17.03 -8.61 -7.08
N GLU A 364 18.09 -8.82 -7.86
CA GLU A 364 19.25 -7.91 -7.93
C GLU A 364 18.97 -6.63 -8.72
#